data_AF-A0A1T4KHW6-F1
#
_entry.id   AF-A0A1T4KHW6-F1
#
_cell.length_a   1.000
_cell.length_b   1.000
_cell.length_c   1.000
_cell.angle_alpha   90.00
_cell.angle_beta   90.00
_cell.angle_gamma   90.00
#
_symmetry.space_group_name_H-M   'P 1'
#
loop_
_entity.id
_entity.type
_entity.pdbx_description
1 polymer ?
#
loop_
_entity_poly.entity_id
_entity_poly.type
_entity_poly.pdbx_seq_one_letter_code
_entity_poly.pdbx_strand_id
1 'polypeptide(L)' 'MTCQKEIYINRNLSIIYLSDMLDLKRETVSRYIKILIKKDLIIMEKGKIINIDRQKFAKYFKSL' A
#
# COMPACT_ATOMS: atom_id res chain seq x y z
N MET A 1 -13.37 24.27 -6.49
CA MET A 1 -13.39 23.06 -5.65
C MET A 1 -12.80 21.92 -6.46
N THR A 2 -11.51 21.63 -6.28
CA THR A 2 -10.84 20.56 -7.04
C THR A 2 -11.19 19.23 -6.39
N CYS A 3 -12.07 18.45 -7.02
CA CYS A 3 -12.27 17.04 -6.66
C CYS A 3 -10.94 16.31 -6.87
N GLN A 4 -10.13 16.24 -5.82
CA GLN A 4 -9.02 15.30 -5.79
C GLN A 4 -9.66 13.92 -5.77
N LYS A 5 -9.66 13.25 -6.92
CA LYS A 5 -10.13 11.87 -7.07
C LYS A 5 -9.27 11.00 -6.18
N GLU A 6 -9.66 10.84 -4.92
CA GLU A 6 -9.12 9.89 -3.96
C GLU A 6 -9.28 8.52 -4.61
N ILE A 7 -8.18 7.94 -5.11
CA ILE A 7 -8.14 6.58 -5.63
C ILE A 7 -8.32 5.72 -4.39
N TYR A 8 -9.58 5.49 -4.06
CA TYR A 8 -9.99 4.37 -3.23
C TYR A 8 -9.58 3.13 -4.00
N ILE A 9 -8.47 2.53 -3.58
CA ILE A 9 -8.16 1.17 -3.99
C ILE A 9 -9.17 0.29 -3.25
N ASN A 10 -10.41 0.26 -3.75
CA ASN A 10 -11.48 -0.62 -3.28
C ASN A 10 -11.29 -2.05 -3.84
N ARG A 11 -10.03 -2.46 -4.04
CA ARG A 11 -9.70 -3.86 -4.28
C ARG A 11 -9.21 -4.41 -2.96
N ASN A 12 -9.76 -5.56 -2.61
CA ASN A 12 -9.43 -6.36 -1.44
C ASN A 12 -7.97 -6.83 -1.50
N LEU A 13 -7.03 -5.88 -1.38
CA LEU A 13 -5.60 -6.04 -1.63
C LEU A 13 -4.97 -6.70 -0.41
N SER A 14 -5.14 -8.02 -0.36
CA SER A 14 -4.53 -8.88 0.64
C SER A 14 -3.08 -9.19 0.28
N ILE A 15 -2.28 -9.54 1.29
CA ILE A 15 -0.88 -9.96 1.12
C ILE A 15 -0.77 -11.12 0.12
N ILE A 16 -1.71 -12.06 0.15
CA ILE A 16 -1.75 -13.21 -0.78
C ILE A 16 -1.84 -12.72 -2.23
N TYR A 17 -2.76 -11.79 -2.50
CA TYR A 17 -2.96 -11.24 -3.84
C TYR A 17 -1.74 -10.47 -4.34
N LEU A 18 -1.10 -9.67 -3.48
CA LEU A 18 0.14 -8.98 -3.82
C LEU A 18 1.31 -9.94 -4.07
N SER A 19 1.38 -11.03 -3.32
CA SER A 19 2.43 -12.04 -3.47
C SER A 19 2.32 -12.75 -4.80
N ASP A 20 1.09 -13.11 -5.18
CA ASP A 20 0.77 -13.72 -6.47
C ASP A 20 1.04 -12.76 -7.64
N MET A 21 0.59 -11.50 -7.53
CA MET A 21 0.81 -10.50 -8.58
C MET A 21 2.26 -10.10 -8.80
N LEU A 22 3.07 -10.05 -7.73
CA LEU A 22 4.45 -9.60 -7.80
C LEU A 22 5.44 -10.76 -7.99
N ASP A 23 4.94 -12.01 -8.05
CA ASP A 23 5.76 -13.23 -8.01
C ASP A 23 6.77 -13.22 -6.85
N LEU A 24 6.30 -12.81 -5.67
CA LEU A 24 7.11 -12.69 -4.46
C LEU A 24 6.60 -13.62 -3.36
N LYS A 25 7.51 -14.08 -2.49
CA LYS A 25 7.12 -14.81 -1.28
C LYS A 25 6.23 -13.94 -0.40
N ARG A 26 5.19 -14.56 0.18
CA ARG A 26 4.26 -13.90 1.12
C ARG A 26 4.96 -13.23 2.29
N GLU A 27 6.02 -13.84 2.81
CA GLU A 27 6.84 -13.25 3.87
C GLU A 27 7.52 -11.96 3.42
N THR A 28 8.06 -11.93 2.20
CA THR A 28 8.70 -10.76 1.60
C THR A 28 7.69 -9.63 1.42
N VAL A 29 6.52 -9.91 0.84
CA VAL A 29 5.45 -8.92 0.70
C VAL A 29 4.97 -8.42 2.05
N SER A 30 4.76 -9.31 3.02
CA SER A 30 4.38 -8.95 4.39
C SER A 30 5.40 -8.00 5.04
N ARG A 31 6.70 -8.25 4.82
CA ARG A 31 7.78 -7.39 5.33
C ARG A 31 7.75 -6.01 4.69
N TYR A 32 7.59 -5.91 3.37
CA TYR A 32 7.48 -4.61 2.68
C TYR A 32 6.25 -3.83 3.12
N ILE A 33 5.10 -4.51 3.23
CA ILE A 33 3.87 -3.92 3.73
C ILE A 33 4.03 -3.36 5.15
N LYS A 34 4.67 -4.11 6.06
CA LYS A 34 5.00 -3.60 7.41
C LYS A 34 5.88 -2.35 7.38
N ILE A 35 6.84 -2.28 6.45
CA ILE A 35 7.69 -1.08 6.28
C ILE A 35 6.84 0.12 5.83
N LEU A 36 5.94 -0.09 4.87
CA LEU A 36 5.04 0.96 4.38
C LEU A 36 4.09 1.45 5.48
N ILE A 37 3.55 0.55 6.32
CA ILE A 37 2.74 0.92 7.48
C ILE A 37 3.56 1.71 8.50
N LYS A 38 4.77 1.23 8.84
CA LYS A 38 5.66 1.90 9.81
C LYS A 38 6.05 3.32 9.38
N LYS A 39 6.10 3.56 8.07
CA LYS A 39 6.38 4.87 7.48
C LYS A 39 5.14 5.74 7.29
N ASP A 40 3.97 5.30 7.79
CA ASP A 40 2.70 6.00 7.65
C ASP A 40 2.33 6.28 6.18
N LEU A 41 2.75 5.37 5.28
CA LEU A 41 2.51 5.47 3.84
C LEU A 41 1.21 4.78 3.43
N ILE A 42 0.88 3.69 4.13
CA ILE A 42 -0.34 2.91 3.94
C ILE A 42 -0.96 2.57 5.29
N ILE A 43 -2.29 2.51 5.33
CA ILE A 43 -3.05 2.01 6.47
C ILE A 43 -3.69 0.70 6.08
N MET A 44 -3.56 -0.31 6.95
CA MET A 44 -4.22 -1.59 6.77
C MET A 44 -5.19 -1.89 7.91
N GLU A 45 -6.35 -2.43 7.54
CA GLU A 45 -7.33 -2.97 8.48
C GLU A 45 -7.76 -4.37 8.01
N LYS A 46 -7.86 -5.34 8.93
CA LYS A 46 -8.29 -6.72 8.64
C LYS A 46 -7.54 -7.37 7.45
N GLY A 47 -6.25 -7.08 7.31
CA GLY A 47 -5.41 -7.63 6.24
C GLY A 47 -5.63 -7.01 4.86
N LYS A 48 -6.25 -5.83 4.79
CA LYS A 48 -6.55 -5.09 3.55
C LYS A 48 -5.98 -3.68 3.64
N ILE A 49 -5.48 -3.15 2.53
CA ILE A 49 -5.06 -1.74 2.44
C ILE A 49 -6.33 -0.88 2.33
N ILE A 50 -6.54 0.00 3.30
CA ILE A 50 -7.73 0.87 3.35
C ILE A 50 -7.42 2.30 2.94
N ASN A 51 -6.17 2.74 3.08
CA ASN A 51 -5.76 4.09 2.69
C ASN A 51 -4.30 4.11 2.27
N ILE A 52 -3.97 4.98 1.32
CA ILE A 52 -2.60 5.28 0.88
C ILE A 52 -2.45 6.80 0.81
N ASP A 53 -1.53 7.36 1.60
CA ASP A 53 -1.20 8.77 1.52
C ASP A 53 -0.36 9.02 0.28
N ARG A 54 -1.01 9.39 -0.83
CA ARG A 54 -0.33 9.53 -2.13
C ARG A 54 0.76 10.58 -2.15
N GLN A 55 0.66 11.63 -1.34
CA GLN A 55 1.72 12.66 -1.29
C GLN A 55 2.97 12.11 -0.61
N LYS A 56 2.82 11.46 0.55
CA LYS A 56 3.94 10.80 1.23
C LYS A 56 4.48 9.64 0.41
N PHE A 57 3.61 8.85 -0.21
CA PHE A 57 3.99 7.72 -1.07
C PHE A 57 4.82 8.23 -2.26
N ALA A 58 4.33 9.22 -3.01
CA ALA A 58 5.08 9.79 -4.13
C ALA A 58 6.41 10.42 -3.69
N LYS A 59 6.46 11.13 -2.56
CA LYS A 59 7.72 11.66 -2.00
C LYS A 59 8.69 10.55 -1.62
N TYR A 60 8.21 9.47 -1.00
CA TYR A 60 9.03 8.33 -0.60
C TYR A 60 9.70 7.67 -1.80
N PHE A 61 8.96 7.42 -2.89
CA PHE A 61 9.52 6.79 -4.09
C PHE A 61 10.32 7.75 -4.98
N LYS A 62 10.08 9.07 -4.92
CA LYS A 62 10.93 10.07 -5.61
C LYS A 62 12.27 10.29 -4.92
N SER A 63 12.37 9.96 -3.64
CA SER A 63 13.59 10.08 -2.84
C SER A 63 14.43 8.80 -2.83
N LEU A 64 14.00 7.77 -3.55
CA LEU A 64 14.72 6.52 -3.78
C LEU A 64 15.53 6.63 -5.06
#